data_AF-A0A348WEG5-F1
#
_entry.id   AF-A0A348WEG5-F1
#
_cell.length_a   1.000
_cell.length_b   1.000
_cell.length_c   1.000
_cell.angle_alpha   90.00
_cell.angle_beta   90.00
_cell.angle_gamma   90.00
#
_symmetry.space_group_name_H-M   'P 1'
#
loop_
_entity.id
_entity.type
_entity.pdbx_description
1 polymer ?
#
loop_
_entity_poly.entity_id
_entity_poly.type
_entity_poly.pdbx_seq_one_letter_code
_entity_poly.pdbx_strand_id
1 'polypeptide(L)'
;ERFLSSLEARLAYMAADRLQALAEVVERYAGGPQKNIWPAEVSIMNWARRLQEAPASESRLVRSYLQSGAGEAAKSGGYLVELFSYLKRFGMPPNDFAMKEIRDRSEANQRKRSQIQREREAGRASPSDLDWLQRYMEARRRCLDIIKAKEQRTAA
;
A
#
# COMPACT_ATOMS: atom_id res chain seq x y z
N GLU A 1 15.44 25.12 -3.67
CA GLU A 1 14.43 24.81 -4.70
C GLU A 1 13.96 23.35 -4.68
N ARG A 2 14.82 22.33 -4.85
CA ARG A 2 14.40 20.91 -4.89
C ARG A 2 13.53 20.43 -3.71
N PHE A 3 13.79 20.92 -2.49
CA PHE A 3 13.01 20.57 -1.30
C PHE A 3 11.54 21.01 -1.39
N LEU A 4 11.29 22.27 -1.78
CA LEU A 4 9.93 22.81 -1.88
C LEU A 4 9.16 22.14 -3.01
N SER A 5 9.78 21.95 -4.18
CA SER A 5 9.15 21.22 -5.29
C SER A 5 8.84 19.75 -4.94
N SER A 6 9.70 19.09 -4.14
CA SER A 6 9.43 17.74 -3.63
C SER A 6 8.22 17.72 -2.70
N LEU A 7 8.17 18.66 -1.76
CA LEU A 7 7.04 18.77 -0.83
C LEU A 7 5.73 19.05 -1.56
N GLU A 8 5.72 20.01 -2.48
CA GLU A 8 4.54 20.33 -3.30
C GLU A 8 4.02 19.09 -4.03
N ALA A 9 4.88 18.39 -4.76
CA ALA A 9 4.49 17.19 -5.49
C ALA A 9 3.97 16.07 -4.56
N ARG A 10 4.54 15.94 -3.36
CA ARG A 10 4.17 14.89 -2.40
C ARG A 10 2.92 15.24 -1.59
N LEU A 11 2.59 16.52 -1.44
CA LEU A 11 1.44 17.02 -0.70
C LEU A 11 0.26 17.37 -1.62
N ALA A 12 0.41 17.26 -2.94
CA ALA A 12 -0.62 17.58 -3.93
C ALA A 12 -1.98 16.85 -3.76
N TYR A 13 -2.02 15.81 -2.93
CA TYR A 13 -3.27 15.11 -2.59
C TYR A 13 -4.07 15.77 -1.45
N MET A 14 -3.44 16.67 -0.68
CA MET A 14 -4.06 17.25 0.50
C MET A 14 -5.04 18.35 0.12
N ALA A 15 -6.18 18.37 0.81
CA ALA A 15 -7.12 19.46 0.74
C ALA A 15 -6.52 20.74 1.35
N ALA A 16 -6.98 21.90 0.89
CA ALA A 16 -6.39 23.19 1.25
C ALA A 16 -6.45 23.49 2.76
N ASP A 17 -7.55 23.13 3.42
CA ASP A 17 -7.73 23.23 4.88
C ASP A 17 -6.71 22.35 5.63
N ARG A 18 -6.41 21.16 5.12
CA ARG A 18 -5.42 20.24 5.71
C ARG A 18 -4.00 20.72 5.50
N LEU A 19 -3.71 21.40 4.39
CA LEU A 19 -2.42 22.04 4.15
C LEU A 19 -2.18 23.20 5.13
N GLN A 20 -3.20 24.00 5.44
CA GLN A 20 -3.11 25.05 6.45
C GLN A 20 -2.83 24.47 7.84
N ALA A 21 -3.58 23.43 8.24
CA ALA A 21 -3.30 22.73 9.50
C ALA A 21 -1.89 22.12 9.55
N LEU A 22 -1.37 21.62 8.43
CA LEU A 22 -0.01 21.12 8.34
C LEU A 22 1.03 22.24 8.52
N ALA A 23 0.78 23.43 7.95
CA ALA A 23 1.65 24.58 8.11
C ALA A 23 1.81 24.97 9.60
N GLU A 24 0.71 25.01 10.36
CA GLU A 24 0.74 25.28 11.80
C GLU A 24 1.59 24.24 12.57
N VAL A 25 1.49 22.96 12.20
CA VAL A 25 2.32 21.90 12.79
C VAL A 25 3.79 22.10 12.43
N VAL A 26 4.10 22.45 11.18
CA VAL A 26 5.47 22.72 10.73
C VAL A 26 6.09 23.90 11.49
N GLU A 27 5.35 24.99 11.68
CA GLU A 27 5.78 26.16 12.46
C GLU A 27 6.03 25.80 13.92
N ARG A 28 5.11 25.05 14.54
CA ARG A 28 5.26 24.60 15.93
C ARG A 28 6.51 23.76 16.15
N TYR A 29 6.83 22.89 15.19
CA TYR A 29 7.98 21.98 15.25
C TYR A 29 9.21 22.51 14.53
N ALA A 30 9.24 23.78 14.13
CA ALA A 30 10.41 24.39 13.52
C ALA A 30 11.65 24.24 14.43
N GLY A 31 12.78 24.00 13.78
CA GLY A 31 14.07 23.83 14.42
C GLY A 31 14.81 25.15 14.63
N GLY A 32 15.98 25.03 15.26
CA GLY A 32 16.86 26.16 15.53
C GLY A 32 16.41 27.02 16.73
N PRO A 33 17.33 27.84 17.28
CA PRO A 33 17.03 28.70 18.43
C PRO A 33 15.90 29.70 18.15
N GLN A 34 15.78 30.16 16.91
CA GLN A 34 14.78 31.13 16.48
C GLN A 34 13.53 30.49 15.85
N LYS A 35 13.40 29.16 15.87
CA LYS A 35 12.24 28.45 15.27
C LYS A 35 12.03 28.78 13.79
N ASN A 36 13.11 29.00 13.05
CA ASN A 36 13.11 29.39 11.64
C ASN A 36 13.73 28.34 10.71
N ILE A 37 14.06 27.16 11.24
CA ILE A 37 14.61 26.06 10.45
C ILE A 37 13.48 25.08 10.14
N TRP A 38 13.31 24.75 8.86
CA TRP A 38 12.34 23.74 8.43
C TRP A 38 12.63 22.38 9.09
N PRO A 39 11.60 21.68 9.59
CA PRO A 39 11.72 20.28 9.97
C PRO A 39 12.14 19.40 8.79
N ALA A 40 12.70 18.23 9.07
CA ALA A 40 13.03 17.26 8.03
C ALA A 40 11.79 16.88 7.19
N GLU A 41 11.97 16.74 5.88
CA GLU A 41 10.88 16.39 4.94
C GLU A 41 10.09 15.16 5.39
N VAL A 42 10.78 14.16 5.95
CA VAL A 42 10.15 12.92 6.47
C VAL A 42 9.17 13.23 7.61
N SER A 43 9.51 14.13 8.53
CA SER A 43 8.65 14.53 9.63
C SER A 43 7.38 15.23 9.12
N ILE A 44 7.56 16.17 8.17
CA ILE A 44 6.45 16.88 7.53
C ILE A 44 5.48 15.89 6.88
N MET A 45 6.00 14.92 6.13
CA MET A 45 5.19 13.91 5.45
C MET A 45 4.52 12.93 6.42
N ASN A 46 5.11 12.68 7.59
CA ASN A 46 4.47 11.87 8.63
C ASN A 46 3.29 12.60 9.28
N TRP A 47 3.40 13.91 9.51
CA TRP A 47 2.29 14.72 10.00
C TRP A 47 1.19 14.88 8.94
N ALA A 48 1.56 15.11 7.68
CA ALA A 48 0.63 15.17 6.56
C ALA A 48 -0.30 13.94 6.53
N ARG A 49 0.27 12.73 6.61
CA ARG A 49 -0.49 11.47 6.63
C ARG A 49 -1.39 11.29 7.85
N ARG A 50 -1.07 11.94 8.99
CA ARG A 50 -1.91 11.93 10.19
C ARG A 50 -3.09 12.90 10.06
N LEU A 51 -2.88 14.04 9.39
CA LEU A 51 -3.90 15.07 9.16
C LEU A 51 -4.87 14.68 8.05
N GLN A 52 -4.36 14.06 7.00
CA GLN A 52 -5.15 13.54 5.90
C GLN A 52 -4.54 12.24 5.41
N GLU A 53 -5.30 11.16 5.46
CA GLU A 53 -4.90 9.93 4.82
C GLU A 53 -4.74 10.21 3.31
N ALA A 54 -3.57 9.88 2.77
CA ALA A 54 -3.39 9.95 1.33
C ALA A 54 -4.47 9.10 0.66
N PRO A 55 -5.08 9.57 -0.45
CA PRO A 55 -6.00 8.75 -1.24
C PRO A 55 -5.40 7.36 -1.39
N ALA A 56 -6.26 6.34 -1.36
CA ALA A 56 -5.95 4.91 -1.30
C ALA A 56 -5.11 4.36 -2.48
N SER A 57 -4.28 5.20 -3.11
CA SER A 57 -3.02 4.77 -3.68
C SER A 57 -2.18 4.07 -2.61
N GLU A 58 -1.81 2.84 -2.93
CA GLU A 58 -0.89 2.09 -2.10
C GLU A 58 0.44 2.84 -1.96
N SER A 59 1.14 2.59 -0.84
CA SER A 59 2.40 3.25 -0.55
C SER A 59 3.37 3.13 -1.73
N ARG A 60 4.27 4.12 -1.91
CA ARG A 60 5.25 4.07 -3.02
C ARG A 60 6.01 2.75 -3.03
N LEU A 61 6.36 2.22 -1.84
CA LEU A 61 6.98 0.91 -1.67
C LEU A 61 6.10 -0.19 -2.26
N VAL A 62 4.84 -0.29 -1.83
CA VAL A 62 3.91 -1.33 -2.30
C VAL A 62 3.78 -1.26 -3.82
N ARG A 63 3.57 -0.07 -4.37
CA ARG A 63 3.48 0.12 -5.83
C ARG A 63 4.74 -0.30 -6.55
N SER A 64 5.90 0.25 -6.17
CA SER A 64 7.16 -0.05 -6.86
C SER A 64 7.55 -1.52 -6.74
N TYR A 65 7.25 -2.16 -5.60
CA TYR A 65 7.60 -3.55 -5.37
C TYR A 65 6.70 -4.50 -6.18
N LEU A 66 5.37 -4.27 -6.18
CA LEU A 66 4.43 -5.01 -7.03
C LEU A 66 4.69 -4.79 -8.53
N GLN A 67 5.24 -3.64 -8.89
CA GLN A 67 5.63 -3.31 -10.27
C GLN A 67 7.04 -3.80 -10.66
N SER A 68 7.76 -4.47 -9.76
CA SER A 68 9.10 -4.99 -10.00
C SER A 68 9.08 -6.46 -10.44
N GLY A 69 10.26 -7.04 -10.72
CA GLY A 69 10.37 -8.48 -11.00
C GLY A 69 9.87 -9.37 -9.87
N ALA A 70 9.95 -8.91 -8.61
CA ALA A 70 9.39 -9.63 -7.47
C ALA A 70 7.85 -9.69 -7.52
N GLY A 71 7.21 -8.62 -7.98
CA GLY A 71 5.76 -8.57 -8.19
C GLY A 71 5.31 -9.50 -9.31
N GLU A 72 6.05 -9.57 -10.42
CA GLU A 72 5.76 -10.51 -11.50
C GLU A 72 5.95 -11.96 -11.02
N ALA A 73 7.04 -12.26 -10.31
CA ALA A 73 7.24 -13.58 -9.71
C ALA A 73 6.10 -13.97 -8.74
N ALA A 74 5.56 -13.01 -7.98
CA ALA A 74 4.42 -13.23 -7.09
C ALA A 74 3.10 -13.46 -7.83
N LYS A 75 2.92 -12.77 -8.96
CA LYS A 75 1.78 -12.98 -9.85
C LYS A 75 1.83 -14.36 -10.49
N SER A 76 2.96 -14.75 -11.09
CA SER A 76 3.15 -16.05 -11.73
C SER A 76 3.10 -17.20 -10.71
N GLY A 77 3.66 -17.00 -9.51
CA GLY A 77 3.67 -17.99 -8.44
C GLY A 77 2.40 -18.05 -7.59
N GLY A 78 1.41 -17.18 -7.81
CA GLY A 78 0.12 -17.23 -7.13
C GLY A 78 0.10 -16.76 -5.67
N TYR A 79 1.08 -15.95 -5.25
CA TYR A 79 1.22 -15.39 -3.88
C TYR A 79 1.15 -13.85 -3.83
N LEU A 80 0.58 -13.23 -4.86
CA LEU A 80 0.51 -11.78 -5.03
C LEU A 80 -0.23 -11.07 -3.89
N VAL A 81 -1.33 -11.64 -3.41
CA VAL A 81 -2.17 -11.02 -2.35
C VAL A 81 -1.46 -11.08 -1.00
N GLU A 82 -0.72 -12.16 -0.75
CA GLU A 82 0.06 -12.38 0.45
C GLU A 82 1.26 -11.43 0.50
N LEU A 83 1.97 -11.28 -0.63
CA LEU A 83 3.05 -10.30 -0.76
C LEU A 83 2.52 -8.89 -0.51
N PHE A 84 1.40 -8.52 -1.14
CA PHE A 84 0.74 -7.24 -0.93
C PHE A 84 0.38 -7.00 0.54
N SER A 85 -0.23 -8.00 1.18
CA SER A 85 -0.62 -7.92 2.59
C SER A 85 0.59 -7.75 3.51
N TYR A 86 1.71 -8.44 3.21
CA TYR A 86 2.97 -8.28 3.92
C TYR A 86 3.50 -6.85 3.79
N LEU A 87 3.60 -6.33 2.57
CA LEU A 87 4.13 -4.98 2.31
C LEU A 87 3.28 -3.90 3.00
N LYS A 88 1.95 -4.05 3.02
CA LYS A 88 1.05 -3.14 3.74
C LYS A 88 1.22 -3.20 5.25
N ARG A 89 1.39 -4.40 5.80
CA ARG A 89 1.51 -4.61 7.25
C ARG A 89 2.86 -4.15 7.79
N PHE A 90 3.95 -4.49 7.11
CA PHE A 90 5.31 -4.29 7.63
C PHE A 90 6.02 -3.08 7.03
N GLY A 91 5.58 -2.58 5.87
CA GLY A 91 6.18 -1.40 5.25
C GLY A 91 7.64 -1.59 4.81
N MET A 92 8.07 -2.84 4.57
CA MET A 92 9.42 -3.18 4.11
C MET A 92 9.39 -4.36 3.12
N PRO A 93 10.39 -4.49 2.23
CA PRO A 93 10.57 -5.70 1.43
C PRO A 93 10.74 -6.96 2.30
N PRO A 94 10.16 -8.11 1.89
CA PRO A 94 10.37 -9.37 2.59
C PRO A 94 11.81 -9.86 2.44
N ASN A 95 12.37 -10.43 3.52
CA ASN A 95 13.58 -11.24 3.48
C ASN A 95 13.24 -12.71 3.15
N ASP A 96 14.25 -13.58 3.08
CA ASP A 96 14.05 -15.00 2.69
C ASP A 96 13.08 -15.75 3.61
N PHE A 97 13.16 -15.49 4.92
CA PHE A 97 12.25 -16.08 5.90
C PHE A 97 10.81 -15.60 5.68
N ALA A 98 10.60 -14.29 5.55
CA ALA A 98 9.29 -13.72 5.25
C ALA A 98 8.74 -14.21 3.91
N MET A 99 9.61 -14.41 2.92
CA MET A 99 9.21 -14.98 1.63
C MET A 99 8.72 -16.42 1.76
N LYS A 100 9.33 -17.23 2.64
CA LYS A 100 8.80 -18.56 2.96
C LYS A 100 7.41 -18.47 3.60
N GLU A 101 7.23 -17.63 4.62
CA GLU A 101 5.92 -17.46 5.26
C GLU A 101 4.83 -16.94 4.30
N ILE A 102 5.19 -16.05 3.38
CA ILE A 102 4.29 -15.53 2.33
C ILE A 102 3.81 -16.69 1.46
N ARG A 103 4.72 -17.58 1.04
CA ARG A 103 4.39 -18.74 0.20
C ARG A 103 3.54 -19.75 0.98
N ASP A 104 3.92 -20.11 2.19
CA ASP A 104 3.15 -21.04 3.04
C ASP A 104 1.72 -20.51 3.27
N ARG A 105 1.57 -19.21 3.53
CA ARG A 105 0.27 -18.56 3.65
C ARG A 105 -0.52 -18.58 2.34
N SER A 106 0.14 -18.42 1.21
CA SER A 106 -0.51 -18.46 -0.09
C SER A 106 -1.10 -19.84 -0.38
N GLU A 107 -0.39 -20.91 -0.02
CA GLU A 107 -0.89 -22.28 -0.17
C GLU A 107 -2.11 -22.52 0.73
N ALA A 108 -2.08 -22.06 1.98
CA ALA A 108 -3.21 -22.15 2.89
C ALA A 108 -4.43 -21.37 2.37
N ASN A 109 -4.22 -20.15 1.87
CA ASN A 109 -5.26 -19.32 1.30
C ASN A 109 -5.83 -19.90 0.00
N GLN A 110 -5.00 -20.52 -0.85
CA GLN A 110 -5.45 -21.23 -2.05
C GLN A 110 -6.36 -22.41 -1.67
N ARG A 111 -5.98 -23.22 -0.69
CA ARG A 111 -6.83 -24.31 -0.19
C ARG A 111 -8.15 -23.79 0.37
N LYS A 112 -8.11 -22.73 1.18
CA LYS A 112 -9.30 -22.08 1.73
C LYS A 112 -10.22 -21.55 0.62
N ARG A 113 -9.68 -20.87 -0.39
CA ARG A 113 -10.46 -20.39 -1.55
C ARG A 113 -11.15 -21.53 -2.29
N SER A 114 -10.42 -22.60 -2.59
CA SER A 114 -10.98 -23.77 -3.29
C SER A 114 -12.07 -24.44 -2.47
N GLN A 115 -11.91 -24.52 -1.15
CA GLN A 115 -12.95 -25.04 -0.26
C GLN A 115 -14.19 -24.15 -0.26
N ILE A 116 -14.04 -22.85 -0.07
CA ILE A 116 -15.17 -21.90 -0.06
C ILE A 116 -15.91 -21.91 -1.39
N GLN A 117 -15.19 -22.01 -2.51
CA GLN A 117 -15.80 -22.08 -3.83
C GLN A 117 -16.67 -23.33 -3.99
N ARG A 118 -16.19 -24.50 -3.54
CA ARG A 118 -16.98 -25.74 -3.53
C ARG A 118 -18.21 -25.64 -2.64
N GLU A 119 -18.07 -25.10 -1.43
CA GLU A 119 -19.21 -24.93 -0.51
C GLU A 119 -20.22 -23.91 -1.05
N ARG A 120 -19.76 -22.88 -1.77
CA ARG A 120 -20.62 -21.90 -2.42
C ARG A 120 -21.45 -22.54 -3.53
N GLU A 121 -20.82 -23.35 -4.37
CA GLU A 121 -21.50 -24.10 -5.44
C GLU A 121 -22.52 -25.10 -4.88
N ALA A 122 -22.23 -25.68 -3.72
CA ALA A 122 -23.14 -26.58 -3.03
C ALA A 122 -24.20 -25.86 -2.16
N GLY A 123 -24.23 -24.52 -2.13
CA GLY A 123 -25.19 -23.74 -1.34
C GLY A 123 -24.97 -23.78 0.17
N ARG A 124 -23.79 -24.19 0.64
CA ARG A 124 -23.44 -24.37 2.07
C ARG A 124 -22.38 -23.40 2.59
N ALA A 125 -21.83 -22.52 1.74
CA ALA A 125 -20.84 -21.54 2.17
C ALA A 125 -21.40 -20.61 3.25
N SER A 126 -20.64 -20.44 4.33
CA SER A 126 -21.03 -19.52 5.40
C SER A 126 -20.92 -18.05 4.93
N PRO A 127 -21.70 -17.12 5.51
CA PRO A 127 -21.54 -15.69 5.23
C PRO A 127 -20.11 -15.18 5.50
N SER A 128 -19.44 -15.70 6.54
CA SER A 128 -18.06 -15.32 6.85
C SER A 128 -17.07 -15.79 5.79
N ASP A 129 -17.29 -16.95 5.17
CA ASP A 129 -16.44 -17.46 4.10
C ASP A 129 -16.61 -16.63 2.82
N LEU A 130 -17.85 -16.25 2.52
CA LEU A 130 -18.16 -15.39 1.38
C LEU A 130 -17.54 -13.99 1.55
N ASP A 131 -17.64 -13.37 2.73
CA ASP A 131 -16.97 -12.10 3.05
C ASP A 131 -15.44 -12.22 2.88
N TRP A 132 -14.86 -13.27 3.45
CA TRP A 132 -13.42 -13.51 3.33
C TRP A 132 -12.98 -13.65 1.87
N LEU A 133 -13.73 -14.41 1.06
CA LEU A 133 -13.45 -14.60 -0.36
C LEU A 133 -13.58 -13.29 -1.13
N GLN A 134 -14.62 -12.50 -0.86
CA GLN A 134 -14.81 -11.20 -1.47
C GLN A 134 -13.62 -10.28 -1.20
N ARG A 135 -13.24 -10.12 0.07
CA ARG A 135 -12.10 -9.28 0.48
C ARG A 135 -10.79 -9.73 -0.15
N TYR A 136 -10.57 -11.04 -0.25
CA TYR A 136 -9.40 -11.59 -0.93
C TYR A 136 -9.40 -11.21 -2.43
N MET A 137 -10.53 -11.34 -3.11
CA MET A 137 -10.65 -11.03 -4.54
C MET A 137 -10.53 -9.53 -4.81
N GLU A 138 -11.03 -8.68 -3.92
CA GLU A 138 -10.81 -7.22 -3.97
C GLU A 138 -9.33 -6.87 -3.81
N ALA A 139 -8.63 -7.48 -2.84
CA ALA A 139 -7.19 -7.29 -2.68
C ALA A 139 -6.42 -7.73 -3.93
N ARG A 140 -6.80 -8.87 -4.53
CA ARG A 140 -6.23 -9.33 -5.79
C ARG A 140 -6.46 -8.34 -6.93
N ARG A 141 -7.68 -7.80 -7.06
CA ARG A 141 -8.01 -6.79 -8.07
C ARG A 141 -7.12 -5.56 -7.92
N ARG A 142 -7.01 -5.02 -6.70
CA ARG A 142 -6.13 -3.88 -6.39
C ARG A 142 -4.68 -4.13 -6.80
N CYS A 143 -4.15 -5.31 -6.52
CA CYS A 143 -2.78 -5.67 -6.93
C CYS A 143 -2.61 -5.62 -8.45
N LEU A 144 -3.57 -6.15 -9.20
CA LEU A 144 -3.54 -6.18 -10.66
C LEU A 144 -3.66 -4.77 -11.26
N ASP A 145 -4.49 -3.91 -10.67
CA ASP A 145 -4.65 -2.52 -11.11
C ASP A 145 -3.34 -1.73 -10.94
N ILE A 146 -2.60 -1.98 -9.85
CA ILE A 146 -1.28 -1.37 -9.61
C ILE A 146 -0.27 -1.80 -10.66
N ILE A 147 -0.25 -3.08 -11.02
CA ILE A 147 0.65 -3.61 -12.06
C ILE A 147 0.30 -2.98 -13.42
N LYS A 148 -0.99 -2.97 -13.78
CA LYS A 148 -1.50 -2.39 -15.03
C LYS A 148 -1.21 -0.90 -15.16
N ALA A 149 -1.30 -0.14 -14.07
CA ALA A 149 -1.00 1.29 -14.07
C ALA A 149 0.44 1.60 -14.49
N LYS A 150 1.40 0.68 -14.29
CA LYS A 150 2.76 0.82 -14.83
C LYS A 150 2.79 0.58 -16.33
N GLU A 151 2.13 -0.48 -16.81
CA GLU A 151 2.09 -0.82 -18.25
C GLU A 151 1.54 0.35 -19.07
N GLN A 152 0.46 0.99 -18.60
CA GLN A 152 -0.14 2.15 -19.24
C GLN A 152 0.78 3.39 -19.23
N ARG A 153 1.60 3.56 -18.19
CA ARG A 153 2.59 4.65 -18.11
C ARG A 153 3.79 4.41 -19.03
N THR A 154 4.21 3.16 -19.23
CA THR A 154 5.33 2.83 -20.12
C THR A 154 4.93 2.91 -21.60
N ALA A 155 3.65 2.71 -21.91
CA ALA A 155 3.11 2.73 -23.27
C ALA A 155 2.70 4.13 -23.78
N ALA A 156 2.65 5.13 -22.90
CA ALA A 156 2.33 6.52 -23.21
C ALA A 156 3.62 7.36 -23.24
#